data_AF-A0A2E2AEH5-F1
#
_entry.id   AF-A0A2E2AEH5-F1
#
_cell.length_a   1.000
_cell.length_b   1.000
_cell.length_c   1.000
_cell.angle_alpha   90.00
_cell.angle_beta   90.00
_cell.angle_gamma   90.00
#
_symmetry.space_group_name_H-M   'P 1'
#
loop_
_entity.id
_entity.type
_entity.pdbx_description
1 polymer ?
#
loop_
_entity_poly.entity_id
_entity_poly.type
_entity_poly.pdbx_seq_one_letter_code
_entity_poly.pdbx_strand_id
1 'polypeptide(L)'
;MITQYPISLRVVAFFLTFLISSCSTLFKPEKTFSKSGLTVTFRSINALENINNYRFIYPIILSEKQLLNHLLSLWHNNIVSPGKPKPVFSLDEGAKLAPLFRQALKQVESGKYLHFEFQSPKGLIEGKVFATAKKLHWEFIKINNKFYSNDPLRIRKPTWKLVRIPGQQYQKLQSGRSKKAIKNKLVVDLNIPYPKRRSKSNPPTKPLSNNINHSQRQESELKSKLDTLKNFLDEELIDKSEYEKKRKSLMDQYFKINE
;
A
#
# COMPACT_ATOMS: atom_id res chain seq x y z
N MET A 1 59.48 23.02 -37.95
CA MET A 1 58.03 22.77 -38.14
C MET A 1 57.33 23.06 -36.82
N ILE A 2 56.64 24.19 -36.72
CA ILE A 2 55.81 24.52 -35.56
C ILE A 2 54.37 24.46 -36.06
N THR A 3 53.66 23.40 -35.70
CA THR A 3 52.25 23.21 -36.03
C THR A 3 51.40 24.16 -35.19
N GLN A 4 50.89 25.22 -35.81
CA GLN A 4 49.87 26.09 -35.24
C GLN A 4 48.54 25.34 -35.18
N TYR A 5 48.11 25.01 -33.96
CA TYR A 5 46.73 24.55 -33.73
C TYR A 5 45.77 25.74 -33.88
N PRO A 6 44.68 25.63 -34.67
CA PRO A 6 43.77 26.73 -34.87
C PRO A 6 43.03 27.05 -33.56
N ILE A 7 43.02 28.34 -33.21
CA ILE A 7 42.43 28.92 -31.99
C ILE A 7 40.95 28.50 -31.83
N SER A 8 40.26 28.16 -32.93
CA SER A 8 38.88 27.68 -32.94
C SER A 8 38.66 26.37 -32.17
N LEU A 9 39.65 25.48 -32.08
CA LEU A 9 39.49 24.20 -31.38
C LEU A 9 39.48 24.36 -29.84
N ARG A 10 40.17 25.40 -29.32
CA ARG A 10 40.22 25.69 -27.88
C ARG A 10 38.92 26.30 -27.36
N VAL A 11 38.20 27.06 -28.20
CA VAL A 11 36.94 27.71 -27.82
C VAL A 11 35.79 26.69 -27.75
N VAL A 12 35.72 25.73 -28.69
CA VAL A 12 34.69 24.69 -28.69
C VAL A 12 34.85 23.73 -27.49
N ALA A 13 36.09 23.40 -27.10
CA ALA A 13 36.34 22.58 -25.91
C ALA A 13 35.94 23.30 -24.60
N PHE A 14 36.05 24.62 -24.54
CA PHE A 14 35.65 25.42 -23.37
C PHE A 14 34.12 25.57 -23.23
N PHE A 15 33.36 25.56 -24.33
CA PHE A 15 31.90 25.56 -24.27
C PHE A 15 31.32 24.17 -23.92
N LEU A 16 31.99 23.07 -24.28
CA LEU A 16 31.53 21.72 -23.91
C LEU A 16 31.71 21.40 -22.41
N THR A 17 32.73 21.96 -21.76
CA THR A 17 32.98 21.73 -20.32
C THR A 17 32.02 22.54 -19.42
N PHE A 18 31.42 23.62 -19.93
CA PHE A 18 30.43 24.41 -19.18
C PHE A 18 29.02 23.81 -19.17
N LEU A 19 28.71 22.88 -20.09
CA LEU A 19 27.39 22.23 -20.13
C LEU A 19 27.28 20.99 -19.24
N ILE A 20 28.40 20.41 -18.79
CA ILE A 20 28.39 19.17 -17.99
C ILE A 20 28.36 19.46 -16.48
N SER A 21 28.69 20.68 -16.04
CA SER A 21 28.71 21.08 -14.63
C SER A 21 27.36 21.59 -14.10
N SER A 22 26.33 21.72 -14.94
CA SER A 22 25.02 22.26 -14.53
C SER A 22 23.98 21.19 -14.15
N CYS A 23 24.33 19.90 -14.16
CA CYS A 23 23.38 18.82 -13.83
C CYS A 23 23.51 18.26 -12.39
N SER A 24 24.14 18.99 -11.47
CA SER A 24 24.21 18.62 -10.05
C SER A 24 23.18 19.32 -9.16
N THR A 25 22.41 20.28 -9.70
CA THR A 25 21.35 21.01 -8.98
C THR A 25 19.98 20.33 -9.05
N LEU A 26 19.85 19.19 -9.74
CA LEU A 26 18.57 18.55 -10.03
C LEU A 26 18.07 17.59 -8.92
N PHE A 27 18.89 17.30 -7.90
CA PHE A 27 18.49 16.47 -6.76
C PHE A 27 18.84 17.17 -5.45
N LYS A 28 17.96 18.08 -5.00
CA LYS A 28 17.98 18.50 -3.60
C LYS A 28 17.85 17.24 -2.73
N PRO A 29 18.74 17.01 -1.75
CA PRO A 29 18.67 15.83 -0.90
C PRO A 29 17.30 15.77 -0.20
N GLU A 30 16.63 14.62 -0.28
CA GLU A 30 15.34 14.42 0.37
C GLU A 30 15.55 14.53 1.89
N LYS A 31 14.86 15.49 2.52
CA LYS A 31 14.92 15.66 3.97
C LYS A 31 14.38 14.38 4.63
N THR A 32 15.26 13.73 5.39
CA THR A 32 15.02 12.45 6.06
C THR A 32 15.10 12.65 7.56
N PHE A 33 14.20 12.03 8.32
CA PHE A 33 14.23 12.02 9.78
C PHE A 33 14.01 10.60 10.27
N SER A 34 14.78 10.16 11.27
CA SER A 34 14.63 8.83 11.88
C SER A 34 14.57 8.92 13.40
N LYS A 35 13.54 8.31 14.00
CA LYS A 35 13.35 8.25 15.46
C LYS A 35 12.47 7.06 15.85
N SER A 36 12.86 6.33 16.89
CA SER A 36 12.07 5.24 17.47
C SER A 36 11.64 4.18 16.44
N GLY A 37 12.53 3.85 15.51
CA GLY A 37 12.26 2.90 14.43
C GLY A 37 11.41 3.45 13.27
N LEU A 38 10.92 4.69 13.35
CA LEU A 38 10.25 5.40 12.27
C LEU A 38 11.26 6.25 11.50
N THR A 39 11.41 5.98 10.21
CA THR A 39 12.11 6.84 9.25
C THR A 39 11.08 7.48 8.34
N VAL A 40 11.17 8.79 8.14
CA VAL A 40 10.31 9.56 7.21
C VAL A 40 11.16 10.28 6.18
N THR A 41 10.66 10.32 4.95
CA THR A 41 11.24 11.06 3.83
C THR A 41 10.16 11.88 3.14
N PHE A 42 10.48 13.11 2.76
CA PHE A 42 9.56 13.96 2.00
C PHE A 42 9.83 13.84 0.50
N ARG A 43 8.95 13.15 -0.20
CA ARG A 43 9.10 12.85 -1.65
C ARG A 43 8.16 13.71 -2.49
N SER A 44 8.54 13.99 -3.73
CA SER A 44 7.70 14.77 -4.66
C SER A 44 6.37 14.07 -4.94
N ILE A 45 5.26 14.83 -4.95
CA ILE A 45 3.94 14.31 -5.34
C ILE A 45 3.94 13.73 -6.75
N ASN A 46 4.87 14.12 -7.63
CA ASN A 46 4.99 13.56 -8.98
C ASN A 46 5.30 12.05 -8.97
N ALA A 47 5.78 11.50 -7.85
CA ALA A 47 5.97 10.06 -7.65
C ALA A 47 4.69 9.33 -7.18
N LEU A 48 3.55 10.02 -7.09
CA LEU A 48 2.23 9.44 -6.83
C LEU A 48 1.49 9.23 -8.16
N GLU A 49 0.71 8.17 -8.23
CA GLU A 49 -0.17 7.91 -9.38
C GLU A 49 -1.42 8.81 -9.33
N ASN A 50 -1.87 9.30 -10.49
CA ASN A 50 -3.11 10.07 -10.65
C ASN A 50 -3.17 11.37 -9.81
N ILE A 51 -2.04 12.08 -9.70
CA ILE A 51 -1.91 13.29 -8.88
C ILE A 51 -2.91 14.40 -9.25
N ASN A 52 -3.28 14.48 -10.53
CA ASN A 52 -4.21 15.49 -11.05
C ASN A 52 -5.61 15.40 -10.42
N ASN A 53 -5.94 14.28 -9.77
CA ASN A 53 -7.23 14.07 -9.11
C ASN A 53 -7.27 14.59 -7.66
N TYR A 54 -6.16 15.10 -7.13
CA TYR A 54 -6.06 15.50 -5.73
C TYR A 54 -5.85 17.00 -5.57
N ARG A 55 -6.64 17.60 -4.68
CA ARG A 55 -6.36 18.92 -4.12
C ARG A 55 -5.66 18.74 -2.76
N PHE A 56 -4.33 18.74 -2.80
CA PHE A 56 -3.49 18.56 -1.61
C PHE A 56 -3.64 19.73 -0.62
N ILE A 57 -3.44 19.45 0.66
CA ILE A 57 -3.43 20.46 1.73
C ILE A 57 -2.09 20.42 2.46
N TYR A 58 -1.54 21.62 2.70
CA TYR A 58 -0.30 21.85 3.43
C TYR A 58 -0.44 23.07 4.35
N PRO A 59 0.22 23.07 5.53
CA PRO A 59 0.77 21.89 6.19
C PRO A 59 -0.37 20.94 6.65
N ILE A 60 -0.05 19.66 6.86
CA ILE A 60 -1.05 18.69 7.31
C ILE A 60 -1.15 18.80 8.84
N ILE A 61 -2.12 19.59 9.31
CA ILE A 61 -2.34 19.83 10.74
C ILE A 61 -3.38 18.86 11.28
N LEU A 62 -2.93 17.94 12.13
CA LEU A 62 -3.76 17.00 12.88
C LEU A 62 -3.37 17.01 14.36
N SER A 63 -4.34 16.86 15.24
CA SER A 63 -4.09 16.59 16.65
C SER A 63 -3.51 15.19 16.82
N GLU A 64 -2.77 14.98 17.91
CA GLU A 64 -2.23 13.67 18.25
C GLU A 64 -3.34 12.63 18.44
N LYS A 65 -4.46 13.02 19.04
CA LYS A 65 -5.66 12.18 19.19
C LYS A 65 -6.22 11.75 17.83
N GLN A 66 -6.32 12.66 16.86
CA GLN A 66 -6.76 12.30 15.51
C GLN A 66 -5.77 11.28 14.90
N LEU A 67 -4.47 11.55 14.96
CA LEU A 67 -3.48 10.64 14.39
C LEU A 67 -3.47 9.27 15.06
N LEU A 68 -3.62 9.21 16.39
CA LEU A 68 -3.78 7.95 17.10
C LEU A 68 -5.00 7.19 16.58
N ASN A 69 -6.16 7.84 16.45
CA ASN A 69 -7.36 7.20 15.90
C ASN A 69 -7.13 6.69 14.48
N HIS A 70 -6.47 7.48 13.62
CA HIS A 70 -6.09 7.05 12.26
C HIS A 70 -5.23 5.79 12.32
N LEU A 71 -4.13 5.79 13.07
CA LEU A 71 -3.22 4.65 13.16
C LEU A 71 -3.92 3.38 13.68
N LEU A 72 -4.77 3.50 14.70
CA LEU A 72 -5.52 2.38 15.27
C LEU A 72 -6.67 1.90 14.36
N SER A 73 -7.12 2.74 13.43
CA SER A 73 -8.15 2.41 12.44
C SER A 73 -7.62 1.62 11.24
N LEU A 74 -6.30 1.49 11.11
CA LEU A 74 -5.66 0.80 9.99
C LEU A 74 -5.56 -0.70 10.30
N TRP A 75 -6.31 -1.49 9.54
CA TRP A 75 -6.35 -2.95 9.65
C TRP A 75 -6.03 -3.58 8.31
N HIS A 76 -5.46 -4.77 8.33
CA HIS A 76 -5.12 -5.53 7.14
C HIS A 76 -5.52 -7.00 7.29
N ASN A 77 -5.67 -7.70 6.17
CA ASN A 77 -5.90 -9.14 6.14
C ASN A 77 -5.17 -9.77 4.95
N ASN A 78 -4.79 -11.04 5.09
CA ASN A 78 -4.25 -11.81 3.98
C ASN A 78 -5.37 -12.09 2.97
N ILE A 79 -5.04 -12.10 1.68
CA ILE A 79 -6.00 -12.41 0.61
C ILE A 79 -6.04 -13.92 0.36
N VAL A 80 -4.88 -14.59 0.33
CA VAL A 80 -4.78 -16.01 -0.04
C VAL A 80 -5.30 -16.94 1.07
N SER A 81 -5.02 -16.62 2.33
CA SER A 81 -5.52 -17.35 3.50
C SER A 81 -6.17 -16.33 4.45
N PRO A 82 -7.43 -15.93 4.17
CA PRO A 82 -8.10 -14.88 4.91
C PRO A 82 -8.38 -15.34 6.34
N GLY A 83 -7.62 -14.77 7.28
CA GLY A 83 -7.83 -14.96 8.71
C GLY A 83 -8.69 -13.84 9.30
N LYS A 84 -8.65 -13.69 10.62
CA LYS A 84 -9.19 -12.49 11.27
C LYS A 84 -8.34 -11.28 10.88
N PRO A 85 -8.96 -10.13 10.52
CA PRO A 85 -8.24 -8.89 10.30
C PRO A 85 -7.32 -8.56 11.48
N LYS A 86 -6.13 -8.06 11.18
CA LYS A 86 -5.12 -7.67 12.17
C LYS A 86 -4.88 -6.17 12.06
N PRO A 87 -4.61 -5.47 13.18
CA PRO A 87 -4.23 -4.08 13.10
C PRO A 87 -2.85 -3.95 12.45
N VAL A 88 -2.65 -2.90 11.65
CA VAL A 88 -1.35 -2.57 11.06
C VAL A 88 -0.38 -2.16 12.18
N PHE A 89 -0.85 -1.33 13.10
CA PHE A 89 -0.11 -0.90 14.29
C PHE A 89 -0.82 -1.39 15.55
N SER A 90 -0.09 -1.95 16.51
CA SER A 90 -0.58 -2.19 17.86
C SER A 90 -0.93 -0.87 18.58
N LEU A 91 -1.59 -0.97 19.74
CA LEU A 91 -1.91 0.22 20.54
C LEU A 91 -0.66 0.99 20.94
N ASP A 92 0.36 0.29 21.43
CA ASP A 92 1.58 0.91 21.94
C ASP A 92 2.40 1.52 20.80
N GLU A 93 2.44 0.86 19.63
CA GLU A 93 3.04 1.44 18.42
C GLU A 93 2.27 2.68 17.98
N GLY A 94 0.94 2.63 17.93
CA GLY A 94 0.10 3.77 17.58
C GLY A 94 0.32 4.97 18.51
N ALA A 95 0.37 4.74 19.83
CA ALA A 95 0.62 5.77 20.83
C ALA A 95 2.02 6.40 20.69
N LYS A 96 3.05 5.59 20.41
CA LYS A 96 4.42 6.08 20.16
C LYS A 96 4.53 6.85 18.84
N LEU A 97 3.84 6.39 17.79
CA LEU A 97 3.94 6.95 16.45
C LEU A 97 3.11 8.21 16.24
N ALA A 98 1.96 8.35 16.90
CA ALA A 98 1.07 9.51 16.74
C ALA A 98 1.78 10.88 16.91
N PRO A 99 2.56 11.14 17.97
CA PRO A 99 3.29 12.41 18.09
C PRO A 99 4.38 12.59 17.02
N LEU A 100 5.01 11.51 16.56
CA LEU A 100 6.05 11.57 15.52
C LEU A 100 5.46 11.89 14.14
N PHE A 101 4.37 11.21 13.77
CA PHE A 101 3.63 11.53 12.55
C PHE A 101 3.08 12.95 12.60
N ARG A 102 2.63 13.44 13.77
CA ARG A 102 2.18 14.84 13.91
C ARG A 102 3.28 15.82 13.54
N GLN A 103 4.47 15.63 14.08
CA GLN A 103 5.62 16.48 13.79
C GLN A 103 6.03 16.39 12.32
N ALA A 104 6.07 15.18 11.76
CA ALA A 104 6.48 14.97 10.38
C ALA A 104 5.46 15.52 9.36
N LEU A 105 4.16 15.28 9.57
CA LEU A 105 3.08 15.76 8.70
C LEU A 105 2.98 17.30 8.68
N LYS A 106 3.26 17.97 9.81
CA LYS A 106 3.34 19.43 9.87
C LYS A 106 4.49 20.00 9.04
N GLN A 107 5.55 19.23 8.82
CA GLN A 107 6.74 19.64 8.05
C GLN A 107 6.64 19.33 6.55
N VAL A 108 5.57 18.69 6.09
CA VAL A 108 5.40 18.39 4.66
C VAL A 108 5.19 19.70 3.89
N GLU A 109 6.15 20.03 3.04
CA GLU A 109 6.09 21.18 2.14
C GLU A 109 5.13 20.94 0.96
N SER A 110 4.69 22.04 0.33
CA SER A 110 3.89 21.97 -0.88
C SER A 110 4.59 21.18 -1.98
N GLY A 111 3.83 20.37 -2.72
CA GLY A 111 4.37 19.51 -3.77
C GLY A 111 5.09 18.26 -3.26
N LYS A 112 5.04 17.97 -1.95
CA LYS A 112 5.59 16.74 -1.37
C LYS A 112 4.52 15.90 -0.66
N TYR A 113 4.84 14.64 -0.41
CA TYR A 113 4.11 13.75 0.49
C TYR A 113 5.07 13.13 1.50
N LEU A 114 4.52 12.58 2.58
CA LEU A 114 5.30 11.86 3.59
C LEU A 114 5.41 10.39 3.19
N HIS A 115 6.61 9.93 2.85
CA HIS A 115 6.95 8.52 2.82
C HIS A 115 7.44 8.09 4.21
N PHE A 116 7.12 6.87 4.63
CA PHE A 116 7.59 6.35 5.90
C PHE A 116 7.96 4.88 5.83
N GLU A 117 8.93 4.53 6.66
CA GLU A 117 9.33 3.18 7.02
C GLU A 117 9.30 3.06 8.54
N PHE A 118 8.70 2.00 9.06
CA PHE A 118 8.63 1.73 10.47
C PHE A 118 9.04 0.29 10.77
N GLN A 119 10.11 0.13 11.54
CA GLN A 119 10.58 -1.17 12.00
C GLN A 119 9.76 -1.62 13.22
N SER A 120 8.71 -2.42 12.98
CA SER A 120 7.94 -3.06 14.05
C SER A 120 8.59 -4.36 14.51
N PRO A 121 8.26 -4.89 15.71
CA PRO A 121 8.67 -6.23 16.13
C PRO A 121 8.21 -7.35 15.17
N LYS A 122 7.16 -7.12 14.38
CA LYS A 122 6.63 -8.07 13.38
C LYS A 122 7.30 -7.93 12.01
N GLY A 123 8.18 -6.94 11.85
CA GLY A 123 8.86 -6.61 10.59
C GLY A 123 8.58 -5.20 10.09
N LEU A 124 9.16 -4.88 8.94
CA LEU A 124 9.07 -3.56 8.32
C LEU A 124 7.66 -3.26 7.81
N ILE A 125 7.18 -2.07 8.14
CA ILE A 125 5.97 -1.46 7.60
C ILE A 125 6.41 -0.24 6.78
N GLU A 126 5.96 -0.16 5.54
CA GLU A 126 6.36 0.90 4.61
C GLU A 126 5.13 1.46 3.92
N GLY A 127 5.05 2.79 3.81
CA GLY A 127 3.91 3.44 3.20
C GLY A 127 4.11 4.91 2.88
N LYS A 128 3.01 5.54 2.45
CA LYS A 128 2.92 6.93 2.06
C LYS A 128 1.67 7.54 2.67
N VAL A 129 1.76 8.80 3.06
CA VAL A 129 0.66 9.57 3.64
C VAL A 129 0.61 10.97 3.03
N PHE A 130 -0.59 11.40 2.64
CA PHE A 130 -0.87 12.77 2.22
C PHE A 130 -2.30 13.16 2.56
N ALA A 131 -2.57 14.46 2.64
CA ALA A 131 -3.91 14.96 2.94
C ALA A 131 -4.50 15.74 1.77
N THR A 132 -5.82 15.67 1.68
CA THR A 132 -6.66 16.46 0.77
C THR A 132 -7.85 16.99 1.55
N ALA A 133 -8.47 18.10 1.14
CA ALA A 133 -9.70 18.66 1.72
C ALA A 133 -10.05 18.21 3.17
N LYS A 134 -10.84 17.13 3.30
CA LYS A 134 -11.26 16.55 4.59
C LYS A 134 -10.81 15.09 4.78
N LYS A 135 -9.85 14.62 4.00
CA LYS A 135 -9.43 13.23 3.93
C LYS A 135 -7.92 13.07 4.08
N LEU A 136 -7.51 12.07 4.86
CA LEU A 136 -6.15 11.56 4.93
C LEU A 136 -6.07 10.30 4.06
N HIS A 137 -5.05 10.24 3.21
CA HIS A 137 -4.79 9.11 2.33
C HIS A 137 -3.63 8.30 2.89
N TRP A 138 -3.87 7.02 3.11
CA TRP A 138 -2.86 6.04 3.51
C TRP A 138 -2.63 5.06 2.38
N GLU A 139 -1.40 4.94 1.89
CA GLU A 139 -0.98 3.93 0.94
C GLU A 139 0.10 3.05 1.57
N PHE A 140 -0.13 1.75 1.64
CA PHE A 140 0.87 0.82 2.18
C PHE A 140 1.56 0.05 1.05
N ILE A 141 2.89 0.04 1.08
CA ILE A 141 3.74 -0.71 0.16
C ILE A 141 4.04 -2.08 0.77
N LYS A 142 4.37 -2.11 2.06
CA LYS A 142 4.81 -3.29 2.81
C LYS A 142 4.19 -3.29 4.20
N ILE A 143 3.75 -4.46 4.67
CA ILE A 143 3.30 -4.68 6.05
C ILE A 143 3.91 -5.98 6.55
N ASN A 144 4.59 -5.95 7.70
CA ASN A 144 5.28 -7.10 8.31
C ASN A 144 6.19 -7.83 7.30
N ASN A 145 7.07 -7.08 6.62
CA ASN A 145 7.97 -7.57 5.57
C ASN A 145 7.30 -8.10 4.29
N LYS A 146 5.97 -8.02 4.16
CA LYS A 146 5.25 -8.50 2.97
C LYS A 146 4.79 -7.34 2.11
N PHE A 147 5.26 -7.29 0.86
CA PHE A 147 4.78 -6.33 -0.13
C PHE A 147 3.32 -6.59 -0.51
N TYR A 148 2.56 -5.53 -0.78
CA TYR A 148 1.18 -5.62 -1.25
C TYR A 148 1.07 -6.41 -2.56
N SER A 149 1.93 -6.05 -3.53
CA SER A 149 2.16 -6.77 -4.78
C SER A 149 3.57 -6.43 -5.26
N ASN A 150 4.30 -7.43 -5.77
CA ASN A 150 5.65 -7.25 -6.33
C ASN A 150 5.63 -7.04 -7.85
N ASP A 151 4.50 -6.59 -8.42
CA ASP A 151 4.34 -6.60 -9.87
C ASP A 151 3.72 -5.30 -10.42
N PRO A 152 4.54 -4.43 -11.07
CA PRO A 152 4.04 -3.23 -11.74
C PRO A 152 3.12 -3.55 -12.94
N LEU A 153 3.16 -4.77 -13.47
CA LEU A 153 2.31 -5.26 -14.58
C LEU A 153 1.03 -5.97 -14.10
N ARG A 154 0.80 -6.06 -12.77
CA ARG A 154 -0.39 -6.69 -12.15
C ARG A 154 -0.60 -8.19 -12.49
N ILE A 155 0.45 -8.90 -12.89
CA ILE A 155 0.40 -10.34 -13.23
C ILE A 155 0.39 -11.18 -11.93
N ARG A 156 1.09 -10.76 -10.88
CA ARG A 156 1.00 -11.37 -9.54
C ARG A 156 -0.17 -10.83 -8.73
N LYS A 157 -0.88 -11.75 -8.07
CA LYS A 157 -1.99 -11.44 -7.17
C LYS A 157 -1.51 -10.67 -5.94
N PRO A 158 -2.28 -9.68 -5.44
CA PRO A 158 -1.98 -9.04 -4.17
C PRO A 158 -2.00 -10.08 -3.03
N THR A 159 -1.06 -9.97 -2.09
CA THR A 159 -0.91 -10.97 -1.02
C THR A 159 -1.76 -10.65 0.21
N TRP A 160 -2.03 -9.36 0.43
CA TRP A 160 -2.87 -8.83 1.51
C TRP A 160 -3.66 -7.62 1.03
N LYS A 161 -4.62 -7.17 1.83
CA LYS A 161 -5.41 -5.95 1.62
C LYS A 161 -5.59 -5.20 2.93
N LEU A 162 -5.82 -3.90 2.86
CA LEU A 162 -6.38 -3.15 3.97
C LEU A 162 -7.85 -3.57 4.19
N VAL A 163 -8.35 -3.37 5.39
CA VAL A 163 -9.73 -3.67 5.77
C VAL A 163 -10.40 -2.37 6.16
N ARG A 164 -11.45 -2.01 5.42
CA ARG A 164 -12.26 -0.83 5.72
C ARG A 164 -13.01 -1.01 7.04
N ILE A 165 -13.01 0.05 7.84
CA ILE A 165 -13.99 0.26 8.91
C ILE A 165 -14.91 1.44 8.54
N PRO A 166 -16.04 1.66 9.24
CA PRO A 166 -16.90 2.82 8.99
C PRO A 166 -16.11 4.14 9.01
N GLY A 167 -16.36 5.02 8.03
CA GLY A 167 -15.58 6.25 7.83
C GLY A 167 -14.34 6.10 6.93
N GLN A 168 -14.09 4.90 6.40
CA GLN A 168 -13.01 4.64 5.45
C GLN A 168 -13.53 4.16 4.09
N GLN A 169 -12.82 4.52 3.04
CA GLN A 169 -13.07 4.07 1.67
C GLN A 169 -11.77 3.62 1.02
N TYR A 170 -11.84 2.68 0.07
CA TYR A 170 -10.68 2.43 -0.78
C TYR A 170 -10.56 3.55 -1.80
N GLN A 171 -9.32 3.87 -2.18
CA GLN A 171 -9.11 4.67 -3.37
C GLN A 171 -9.65 3.92 -4.58
N LYS A 172 -10.42 4.60 -5.44
CA LYS A 172 -10.91 4.04 -6.70
C LYS A 172 -10.06 4.57 -7.84
N LEU A 173 -9.62 3.67 -8.72
CA LEU A 173 -9.00 3.99 -10.00
C LEU A 173 -10.04 3.86 -11.10
N GLN A 174 -10.24 4.93 -11.87
CA GLN A 174 -11.03 4.86 -13.10
C GLN A 174 -10.14 4.29 -14.21
N SER A 175 -10.60 3.25 -14.89
CA SER A 175 -9.96 2.68 -16.07
C SER A 175 -11.03 2.50 -17.14
N GLY A 176 -11.10 3.45 -18.10
CA GLY A 176 -12.19 3.50 -19.08
C GLY A 176 -13.55 3.65 -18.38
N ARG A 177 -14.49 2.73 -18.63
CA ARG A 177 -15.82 2.70 -17.97
C ARG A 177 -15.83 2.02 -16.59
N SER A 178 -14.76 1.31 -16.22
CA SER A 178 -14.71 0.52 -14.99
C SER A 178 -14.01 1.26 -13.86
N LYS A 179 -14.50 1.07 -12.63
CA LYS A 179 -13.86 1.54 -11.39
C LYS A 179 -13.26 0.34 -10.67
N LYS A 180 -11.95 0.38 -10.39
CA LYS A 180 -11.26 -0.65 -9.59
C LYS A 180 -10.82 -0.08 -8.26
N ALA A 181 -11.19 -0.72 -7.16
CA ALA A 181 -10.70 -0.37 -5.83
C ALA A 181 -9.24 -0.78 -5.66
N ILE A 182 -8.38 0.16 -5.22
CA ILE A 182 -6.98 -0.09 -4.86
C ILE A 182 -6.92 -0.42 -3.36
N LYS A 183 -6.67 -1.68 -3.02
CA LYS A 183 -6.90 -2.18 -1.66
C LYS A 183 -5.73 -2.02 -0.69
N ASN A 184 -4.59 -1.49 -1.12
CA ASN A 184 -3.56 -0.95 -0.24
C ASN A 184 -3.68 0.56 -0.02
N LYS A 185 -4.70 1.21 -0.58
CA LYS A 185 -4.95 2.65 -0.45
C LYS A 185 -6.27 2.88 0.30
N LEU A 186 -6.21 3.50 1.47
CA LEU A 186 -7.37 3.94 2.23
C LEU A 186 -7.49 5.46 2.24
N VAL A 187 -8.68 5.95 1.94
CA VAL A 187 -9.11 7.33 2.09
C VAL A 187 -9.95 7.41 3.36
N VAL A 188 -9.48 8.18 4.33
CA VAL A 188 -10.04 8.22 5.69
C VAL A 188 -10.44 9.64 6.02
N ASP A 189 -11.60 9.86 6.63
CA ASP A 189 -11.98 11.17 7.17
C ASP A 189 -10.96 11.65 8.21
N LEU A 190 -10.56 12.93 8.15
CA LEU A 190 -9.61 13.50 9.12
C LEU A 190 -10.12 13.34 10.57
N ASN A 191 -11.44 13.44 10.76
CA ASN A 191 -12.12 13.29 12.06
C ASN A 191 -12.72 11.89 12.25
N ILE A 192 -11.90 10.85 12.17
CA ILE A 192 -12.36 9.49 12.49
C ILE A 192 -12.48 9.29 14.02
N PRO A 193 -13.60 8.75 14.53
CA PRO A 193 -13.74 8.44 15.95
C PRO A 193 -12.74 7.37 16.37
N TYR A 194 -12.54 7.22 17.68
CA TYR A 194 -11.73 6.13 18.21
C TYR A 194 -12.31 4.79 17.72
N PRO A 195 -11.51 3.93 17.06
CA PRO A 195 -12.02 2.70 16.52
C PRO A 195 -12.46 1.80 17.67
N LYS A 196 -13.76 1.47 17.73
CA LYS A 196 -14.27 0.43 18.65
C LYS A 196 -13.47 -0.84 18.35
N ARG A 197 -12.62 -1.28 19.29
CA ARG A 197 -11.83 -2.51 19.12
C ARG A 197 -12.79 -3.62 18.75
N ARG A 198 -12.58 -4.28 17.60
CA ARG A 198 -13.19 -5.57 17.35
C ARG A 198 -12.68 -6.48 18.48
N SER A 199 -13.55 -6.79 19.43
CA SER A 199 -13.23 -7.74 20.48
C SER A 199 -12.63 -8.97 19.82
N LYS A 200 -11.53 -9.48 20.38
CA LYS A 200 -11.03 -10.80 20.02
C LYS A 200 -12.15 -11.78 20.34
N SER A 201 -13.05 -12.06 19.39
CA SER A 201 -13.89 -13.23 19.51
C SER A 201 -12.91 -14.40 19.56
N ASN A 202 -12.96 -15.21 20.60
CA ASN A 202 -12.22 -16.46 20.58
C ASN A 202 -12.69 -17.27 19.36
N PRO A 203 -11.80 -17.91 18.60
CA PRO A 203 -12.25 -18.83 17.56
C PRO A 203 -13.06 -19.94 18.24
N PRO A 204 -14.19 -20.40 17.66
CA PRO A 204 -14.76 -21.66 18.06
C PRO A 204 -13.74 -22.74 17.68
N THR A 205 -13.22 -23.45 18.69
CA THR A 205 -12.36 -24.60 18.53
C THR A 205 -13.16 -25.65 17.77
N LYS A 206 -12.92 -25.80 16.46
CA LYS A 206 -13.42 -26.96 15.74
C LYS A 206 -12.52 -28.15 16.09
N PRO A 207 -13.07 -29.29 16.56
CA PRO A 207 -12.28 -30.47 16.82
C PRO A 207 -11.69 -30.98 15.49
N LEU A 208 -10.39 -31.26 15.50
CA LEU A 208 -9.71 -31.93 14.41
C LEU A 208 -10.09 -33.42 14.47
N SER A 209 -11.03 -33.85 13.63
CA SER A 209 -11.33 -35.26 13.41
C SER A 209 -10.42 -35.78 12.31
N ASN A 210 -9.45 -36.61 12.68
CA ASN A 210 -8.58 -37.33 11.76
C ASN A 210 -9.21 -38.69 11.43
N ASN A 211 -10.01 -38.73 10.37
CA ASN A 211 -10.00 -39.82 9.38
C ASN A 211 -10.90 -39.42 8.21
N ILE A 212 -10.31 -38.86 7.15
CA ILE A 212 -11.05 -38.41 5.97
C ILE A 212 -10.39 -39.02 4.74
N ASN A 213 -11.17 -39.80 3.99
CA ASN A 213 -10.76 -40.42 2.74
C ASN A 213 -10.30 -39.35 1.73
N HIS A 214 -9.36 -39.71 0.85
CA HIS A 214 -8.74 -38.80 -0.13
C HIS A 214 -9.75 -38.01 -0.98
N SER A 215 -10.87 -38.64 -1.35
CA SER A 215 -11.97 -38.01 -2.11
C SER A 215 -12.69 -36.89 -1.34
N GLN A 216 -13.01 -37.10 -0.05
CA GLN A 216 -13.63 -36.06 0.79
C GLN A 216 -12.70 -34.87 1.04
N ARG A 217 -11.38 -35.12 1.09
CA ARG A 217 -10.38 -34.04 1.21
C ARG A 217 -10.37 -33.16 -0.04
N GLN A 218 -10.37 -33.76 -1.23
CA GLN A 218 -10.41 -33.02 -2.50
C GLN A 218 -11.69 -32.20 -2.65
N GLU A 219 -12.86 -32.74 -2.29
CA GLU A 219 -14.14 -32.03 -2.34
C GLU A 219 -14.15 -30.82 -1.39
N SER A 220 -13.66 -30.99 -0.16
CA SER A 220 -13.56 -29.91 0.83
C SER A 220 -12.62 -28.79 0.37
N GLU A 221 -11.52 -29.14 -0.31
CA GLU A 221 -10.55 -28.18 -0.83
C GLU A 221 -11.10 -27.43 -2.04
N LEU A 222 -11.78 -28.12 -2.96
CA LEU A 222 -12.47 -27.49 -4.08
C LEU A 222 -13.52 -26.49 -3.60
N LYS A 223 -14.35 -26.88 -2.63
CA LYS A 223 -15.37 -26.00 -2.04
C LYS A 223 -14.74 -24.75 -1.42
N SER A 224 -13.67 -24.92 -0.65
CA SER A 224 -12.92 -23.80 -0.07
C SER A 224 -12.32 -22.86 -1.13
N LYS A 225 -11.79 -23.41 -2.23
CA LYS A 225 -11.26 -22.64 -3.36
C LYS A 225 -12.37 -21.89 -4.11
N LEU A 226 -13.54 -22.50 -4.31
CA LEU A 226 -14.70 -21.86 -4.95
C LEU A 226 -15.29 -20.76 -4.07
N ASP A 227 -15.41 -20.98 -2.76
CA ASP A 227 -15.86 -19.96 -1.80
C ASP A 227 -14.89 -18.78 -1.76
N THR A 228 -13.58 -19.05 -1.79
CA THR A 228 -12.55 -18.01 -1.90
C THR A 228 -12.68 -17.22 -3.21
N LEU A 229 -12.91 -17.90 -4.34
CA LEU A 229 -13.07 -17.26 -5.63
C LEU A 229 -14.34 -16.41 -5.70
N LYS A 230 -15.44 -16.87 -5.08
CA LYS A 230 -16.67 -16.09 -4.95
C LYS A 230 -16.46 -14.86 -4.07
N ASN A 231 -15.80 -15.01 -2.92
CA ASN A 231 -15.41 -13.88 -2.07
C ASN A 231 -14.54 -12.87 -2.85
N PHE A 232 -13.68 -13.33 -3.77
CA PHE A 232 -12.91 -12.42 -4.60
C PHE A 232 -13.78 -11.61 -5.58
N LEU A 233 -14.85 -12.20 -6.12
CA LEU A 233 -15.81 -11.48 -6.95
C LEU A 233 -16.65 -10.50 -6.12
N ASP A 234 -17.20 -10.96 -4.99
CA ASP A 234 -18.06 -10.16 -4.10
C ASP A 234 -17.30 -8.96 -3.50
N GLU A 235 -15.99 -9.11 -3.32
CA GLU A 235 -15.14 -8.02 -2.87
C GLU A 235 -14.56 -7.17 -4.00
N GLU A 236 -14.85 -7.43 -5.28
CA GLU A 236 -14.27 -6.75 -6.44
C GLU A 236 -12.73 -6.87 -6.51
N LEU A 237 -12.16 -8.00 -6.07
CA LEU A 237 -10.73 -8.34 -6.30
C LEU A 237 -10.46 -8.74 -7.75
N ILE A 238 -11.42 -9.43 -8.35
CA ILE A 238 -11.45 -9.92 -9.73
C ILE A 238 -12.75 -9.46 -10.37
N ASP A 239 -12.76 -9.28 -11.68
CA ASP A 239 -13.99 -9.01 -12.41
C ASP A 239 -14.74 -10.32 -12.73
N LYS A 240 -15.96 -10.18 -13.26
CA LYS A 240 -16.82 -11.32 -13.60
C LYS A 240 -16.19 -12.24 -14.65
N SER A 241 -15.45 -11.68 -15.62
CA SER A 241 -14.79 -12.47 -16.67
C SER A 241 -13.67 -13.33 -16.08
N GLU A 242 -12.84 -12.72 -15.23
CA GLU A 242 -11.77 -13.39 -14.51
C GLU A 242 -12.30 -14.45 -13.53
N TYR A 243 -13.42 -14.17 -12.85
CA TYR A 243 -14.13 -15.14 -12.01
C TYR A 243 -14.55 -16.38 -12.81
N GLU A 244 -15.27 -16.22 -13.92
CA GLU A 244 -15.76 -17.36 -14.71
C GLU A 244 -14.62 -18.19 -15.29
N LYS A 245 -13.57 -17.54 -15.80
CA LYS A 245 -12.39 -18.24 -16.33
C LYS A 245 -11.71 -19.10 -15.26
N LYS A 246 -11.54 -18.56 -14.04
CA LYS A 246 -10.90 -19.28 -12.93
C LYS A 246 -11.80 -20.36 -12.33
N ARG A 247 -13.11 -20.10 -12.26
CA ARG A 247 -14.09 -21.09 -11.81
C ARG A 247 -14.07 -22.30 -12.73
N LYS A 248 -14.11 -22.07 -14.05
CA LYS A 248 -13.98 -23.13 -15.05
C LYS A 248 -12.67 -23.90 -14.91
N SER A 249 -11.54 -23.20 -14.78
CA SER A 249 -10.22 -23.85 -14.59
C SER A 249 -10.14 -24.69 -13.31
N LEU A 250 -10.78 -24.28 -12.22
CA LEU A 250 -10.84 -25.05 -10.97
C LEU A 250 -11.73 -26.30 -11.12
N MET A 251 -12.88 -26.17 -11.78
CA MET A 251 -13.73 -27.34 -12.07
C MET A 251 -13.00 -28.32 -12.98
N ASP A 252 -12.36 -27.85 -14.05
CA ASP A 252 -11.56 -28.68 -14.94
C ASP A 252 -10.45 -29.41 -14.18
N GLN A 253 -9.74 -28.76 -13.26
CA GLN A 253 -8.66 -29.39 -12.50
C GLN A 253 -9.13 -30.54 -11.59
N TYR A 254 -10.33 -30.43 -11.01
CA TYR A 254 -10.86 -31.43 -10.06
C TYR A 254 -11.71 -32.51 -10.73
N PHE A 255 -12.24 -32.26 -11.94
CA PHE A 255 -13.14 -33.18 -12.64
C PHE A 255 -12.60 -33.71 -13.99
N LYS A 256 -11.43 -33.27 -14.50
CA LYS A 256 -10.77 -33.86 -15.69
C LYS A 256 -9.78 -34.99 -15.39
N ILE A 257 -9.93 -35.70 -14.28
CA ILE A 257 -9.28 -37.02 -14.11
C ILE A 257 -10.42 -38.04 -14.20
N ASN A 258 -10.85 -38.34 -15.43
CA ASN A 258 -11.69 -39.48 -15.82
C ASN A 258 -11.91 -39.40 -17.35
N GLU A 259 -10.82 -39.48 -18.10
CA GLU A 259 -10.78 -40.03 -19.47
C GLU A 259 -9.48 -40.82 -19.61
#